data_AF-A0A5C4MVQ9-F1
#
_entry.id   AF-A0A5C4MVQ9-F1
#
_cell.length_a   1.000
_cell.length_b   1.000
_cell.length_c   1.000
_cell.angle_alpha   90.00
_cell.angle_beta   90.00
_cell.angle_gamma   90.00
#
_symmetry.space_group_name_H-M   'P 1'
#
loop_
_entity.id
_entity.type
_entity.pdbx_description
1 polymer ?
#
loop_
_entity_poly.entity_id
_entity_poly.type
_entity_poly.pdbx_seq_one_letter_code
_entity_poly.pdbx_strand_id
1 'polypeptide(L)'
;MTAQRDRLLYMLMLRQLETSSRELRAACSRLEESLEAASDRAPQTVILDWLQSELMALHHAGDDTDVGAQLLNAAVSFSNSIKD
;
A
#
# COMPACT_ATOMS: atom_id res chain seq x y z
N MET A 1 0.28 -16.71 -7.97
CA MET A 1 -0.04 -15.27 -7.98
C MET A 1 -1.26 -14.95 -7.12
N THR A 2 -2.36 -15.69 -7.24
CA THR A 2 -3.59 -15.50 -6.43
C THR A 2 -3.32 -15.54 -4.92
N ALA A 3 -2.60 -16.53 -4.40
CA ALA A 3 -2.33 -16.64 -2.96
C ALA A 3 -1.54 -15.46 -2.36
N GLN A 4 -0.58 -14.89 -3.11
CA GLN A 4 0.17 -13.70 -2.67
C GLN A 4 -0.74 -12.47 -2.62
N ARG A 5 -1.62 -12.32 -3.63
CA ARG A 5 -2.57 -11.23 -3.68
C ARG A 5 -3.62 -11.33 -2.58
N ASP A 6 -4.20 -12.51 -2.35
CA ASP A 6 -5.20 -12.72 -1.30
C ASP A 6 -4.61 -12.41 0.09
N ARG A 7 -3.36 -12.82 0.33
CA ARG A 7 -2.64 -12.48 1.56
C ARG A 7 -2.39 -10.99 1.69
N LEU A 8 -2.03 -10.31 0.60
CA LEU A 8 -1.84 -8.86 0.58
C LEU A 8 -3.14 -8.11 0.86
N LEU A 9 -4.24 -8.51 0.24
CA LEU A 9 -5.58 -7.94 0.48
C LEU A 9 -6.01 -8.12 1.94
N TYR A 10 -5.76 -9.30 2.52
CA TYR A 10 -6.00 -9.53 3.95
C TYR A 10 -5.17 -8.60 4.85
N MET A 11 -3.87 -8.44 4.55
CA MET A 11 -3.00 -7.53 5.30
C MET A 11 -3.41 -6.06 5.15
N LEU A 12 -3.90 -5.66 3.97
CA LEU A 12 -4.44 -4.32 3.73
C LEU A 12 -5.69 -4.08 4.58
N MET A 13 -6.62 -5.03 4.61
CA MET A 13 -7.82 -4.96 5.44
C MET A 13 -7.45 -4.80 6.92
N LEU A 14 -6.52 -5.61 7.44
CA LEU A 14 -6.05 -5.48 8.83
C LEU A 14 -5.46 -4.09 9.09
N ARG A 15 -4.59 -3.61 8.19
CA ARG A 15 -3.94 -2.32 8.36
C ARG A 15 -4.95 -1.16 8.36
N GLN A 16 -5.98 -1.24 7.52
CA GLN A 16 -7.06 -0.24 7.46
C GLN A 16 -7.91 -0.21 8.75
N LEU A 17 -8.10 -1.37 9.40
CA LEU A 17 -8.81 -1.49 10.68
C LEU A 17 -7.98 -0.96 11.85
N GLU A 18 -6.66 -1.19 11.84
CA GLU A 18 -5.75 -0.78 12.91
C GLU A 18 -5.36 0.70 12.85
N THR A 19 -5.32 1.29 11.65
CA THR A 19 -4.84 2.66 11.49
C THR A 19 -5.88 3.68 11.93
N SER A 20 -5.43 4.66 12.73
CA SER A 20 -6.19 5.87 13.05
C SER A 20 -5.95 7.02 12.05
N SER A 21 -4.93 6.93 11.19
CA SER A 21 -4.67 7.94 10.16
C SER A 21 -5.63 7.77 8.98
N ARG A 22 -6.33 8.86 8.65
CA ARG A 22 -7.25 8.93 7.51
C ARG A 22 -6.49 8.82 6.19
N GLU A 23 -5.32 9.45 6.13
CA GLU A 23 -4.43 9.52 4.98
C GLU A 23 -3.90 8.12 4.66
N LEU A 24 -3.39 7.41 5.67
CA LEU A 24 -2.91 6.04 5.52
C LEU A 24 -4.04 5.09 5.12
N ARG A 25 -5.24 5.24 5.69
CA ARG A 25 -6.40 4.43 5.30
C ARG A 25 -6.75 4.66 3.83
N ALA A 26 -6.80 5.91 3.38
CA ALA A 26 -7.09 6.26 1.99
C ALA A 26 -6.02 5.72 1.02
N ALA A 27 -4.74 5.79 1.40
CA ALA A 27 -3.66 5.23 0.61
C ALA A 27 -3.78 3.70 0.50
N CYS A 28 -4.13 3.00 1.59
CA CYS A 28 -4.37 1.56 1.55
C CYS A 28 -5.55 1.19 0.63
N SER A 29 -6.64 1.96 0.62
CA SER A 29 -7.76 1.74 -0.32
C SER A 29 -7.33 1.91 -1.78
N ARG A 30 -6.48 2.88 -2.09
CA ARG A 30 -5.93 3.03 -3.46
C ARG A 30 -5.01 1.88 -3.88
N LEU A 31 -4.25 1.31 -2.94
CA LEU A 31 -3.47 0.10 -3.21
C LEU A 31 -4.38 -1.10 -3.49
N GLU A 32 -5.46 -1.25 -2.72
CA GLU A 32 -6.47 -2.28 -2.95
C GLU A 32 -7.09 -2.18 -4.36
N GLU A 33 -7.55 -0.98 -4.76
CA GLU A 33 -8.02 -0.70 -6.12
C GLU A 33 -6.96 -1.03 -7.18
N SER A 34 -5.69 -0.68 -6.92
CA SER A 34 -4.57 -0.95 -7.84
C SER A 34 -4.31 -2.45 -8.00
N LEU A 35 -4.41 -3.22 -6.92
CA LEU A 35 -4.28 -4.68 -6.96
C LEU A 35 -5.45 -5.32 -7.70
N GLU A 36 -6.64 -4.74 -7.59
CA GLU A 36 -7.81 -5.15 -8.36
C GLU A 36 -7.67 -4.92 -9.85
N ALA A 37 -7.28 -3.71 -10.24
CA ALA A 37 -7.08 -3.35 -11.63
C ALA A 37 -5.90 -4.10 -12.28
N ALA A 38 -4.80 -4.30 -11.54
CA ALA A 38 -3.56 -4.90 -12.04
C ALA A 38 -3.48 -6.41 -11.75
N SER A 39 -4.56 -7.14 -12.03
CA SER A 39 -4.70 -8.55 -11.63
C SER A 39 -3.67 -9.52 -12.20
N ASP A 40 -3.07 -9.16 -13.34
CA ASP A 40 -2.08 -9.89 -14.11
C ASP A 40 -0.63 -9.49 -13.75
N ARG A 41 -0.44 -8.43 -12.96
CA ARG A 41 0.89 -7.95 -12.55
C ARG A 41 1.34 -8.59 -11.25
N ALA A 42 2.66 -8.68 -11.07
CA ALA A 42 3.25 -9.12 -9.81
C ALA A 42 2.90 -8.13 -8.68
N PRO A 43 2.37 -8.60 -7.53
CA PRO A 43 1.96 -7.70 -6.45
C PRO A 43 3.11 -6.81 -5.92
N GLN A 44 4.35 -7.29 -5.98
CA GLN A 44 5.54 -6.51 -5.62
C GLN A 44 5.67 -5.24 -6.48
N THR A 45 5.42 -5.35 -7.78
CA THR A 45 5.48 -4.21 -8.70
C THR A 45 4.35 -3.23 -8.39
N VAL A 46 3.14 -3.73 -8.12
CA VAL A 46 1.99 -2.88 -7.77
C VAL A 46 2.25 -2.10 -6.47
N ILE A 47 2.85 -2.73 -5.45
CA ILE A 47 3.22 -2.05 -4.20
C ILE A 47 4.22 -0.92 -4.46
N LEU A 48 5.23 -1.14 -5.32
CA LEU A 48 6.24 -0.12 -5.64
C LEU A 48 5.63 1.06 -6.41
N ASP A 49 4.82 0.78 -7.44
CA ASP A 49 4.13 1.81 -8.22
C ASP A 49 3.20 2.65 -7.34
N TRP A 50 2.48 1.99 -6.43
CA TRP A 50 1.64 2.64 -5.43
C TRP A 50 2.46 3.54 -4.52
N LEU A 51 3.51 3.02 -3.89
CA LEU A 51 4.35 3.80 -2.96
C LEU A 51 4.93 5.04 -3.65
N GLN A 52 5.42 4.89 -4.89
CA GLN A 52 5.93 6.00 -5.67
C GLN A 52 4.85 7.08 -5.89
N SER A 53 3.64 6.67 -6.27
CA SER A 53 2.53 7.59 -6.53
C SER A 53 2.09 8.34 -5.26
N GLU A 54 2.00 7.64 -4.13
CA GLU A 54 1.64 8.26 -2.84
C GLU A 54 2.70 9.26 -2.36
N LEU A 55 3.99 8.92 -2.48
CA LEU A 55 5.07 9.82 -2.09
C LEU A 55 5.14 11.06 -2.99
N MET A 56 4.87 10.92 -4.29
CA MET A 56 4.75 12.08 -5.19
C MET A 56 3.57 12.98 -4.82
N ALA A 57 2.42 12.38 -4.49
CA ALA A 57 1.24 13.13 -4.06
C ALA A 57 1.50 13.92 -2.77
N LEU A 58 2.15 13.29 -1.78
CA LEU A 58 2.55 13.96 -0.53
C LEU A 58 3.54 15.10 -0.80
N HIS A 59 4.54 14.86 -1.64
CA HIS A 59 5.51 15.88 -2.03
C HIS A 59 4.83 17.10 -2.67
N HIS A 60 3.84 16.88 -3.54
CA HIS A 60 3.09 17.97 -4.18
C HIS A 60 2.10 18.67 -3.24
N ALA A 61 1.57 17.97 -2.26
CA ALA A 61 0.71 18.57 -1.23
C ALA A 61 1.51 19.45 -0.24
N GLY A 62 2.85 19.34 -0.22
CA GLY A 62 3.70 20.03 0.75
C GLY A 62 3.50 19.50 2.17
N ASP A 63 3.06 18.24 2.28
CA ASP A 63 2.51 17.66 3.50
C ASP A 63 3.52 16.79 4.26
N ASP A 64 3.16 16.49 5.51
CA ASP A 64 4.02 16.07 6.63
C ASP A 64 4.92 14.84 6.40
N THR A 65 6.13 14.89 6.99
CA THR A 65 7.18 13.85 6.87
C THR A 65 6.73 12.50 7.45
N ASP A 66 5.84 12.55 8.45
CA ASP A 66 5.38 11.38 9.20
C ASP A 66 4.48 10.45 8.39
N VAL A 67 3.69 10.98 7.44
CA VAL A 67 2.84 10.16 6.57
C VAL A 67 3.71 9.37 5.58
N GLY A 68 4.73 10.01 5.01
CA GLY A 68 5.70 9.35 4.13
C GLY A 68 6.41 8.18 4.80
N ALA A 69 6.85 8.35 6.06
CA ALA A 69 7.46 7.28 6.84
C ALA A 69 6.49 6.12 7.10
N GLN A 70 5.22 6.41 7.40
CA GLN A 70 4.19 5.40 7.60
C GLN A 70 3.90 4.58 6.33
N LEU A 71 3.86 5.24 5.17
CA LEU A 71 3.66 4.58 3.88
C LEU A 71 4.83 3.67 3.52
N LEU A 72 6.07 4.11 3.74
CA LEU A 72 7.26 3.29 3.52
C LEU A 72 7.23 2.03 4.41
N ASN A 73 6.91 2.19 5.70
CA ASN A 73 6.78 1.07 6.62
C ASN A 73 5.67 0.09 6.19
N ALA A 74 4.53 0.61 5.73
CA ALA A 74 3.45 -0.22 5.21
C ALA A 74 3.91 -1.01 3.96
N ALA A 75 4.57 -0.36 3.00
CA ALA A 75 5.08 -0.99 1.79
C ALA A 75 6.07 -2.13 2.10
N VAL A 76 6.97 -1.94 3.07
CA VAL A 76 7.90 -2.98 3.52
C VAL A 76 7.14 -4.14 4.16
N SER A 77 6.19 -3.86 5.05
CA SER A 77 5.35 -4.89 5.68
C SER A 77 4.58 -5.72 4.65
N PHE A 78 3.99 -5.06 3.66
CA PHE A 78 3.27 -5.71 2.55
C PHE A 78 4.20 -6.53 1.67
N SER A 79 5.38 -6.02 1.35
CA SER A 79 6.36 -6.74 0.54
C SER A 79 6.89 -8.00 1.25
N ASN A 80 7.04 -7.93 2.58
CA ASN A 80 7.46 -9.08 3.38
C ASN A 80 6.37 -10.13 3.51
N SER A 81 5.09 -9.75 3.58
CA SER A 81 4.00 -10.72 3.70
C SER A 81 3.85 -11.62 2.47
N ILE A 82 4.30 -11.16 1.29
CA ILE A 82 4.18 -11.89 0.01
C ILE A 82 5.47 -12.56 -0.47
N LYS A 83 6.55 -12.51 0.32
CA LYS A 83 7.84 -13.16 -0.01
C LYS A 83 7.85 -14.68 0.25
N ASP A 84 6.93 -15.16 1.08
CA ASP A 84 6.75 -16.57 1.46
C ASP A 84 5.63 -17.27 0.68
#